data_AF-A0A3C0REB8-F1
#
_entry.id   AF-A0A3C0REB8-F1
#
_cell.length_a   1.000
_cell.length_b   1.000
_cell.length_c   1.000
_cell.angle_alpha   90.00
_cell.angle_beta   90.00
_cell.angle_gamma   90.00
#
_symmetry.space_group_name_H-M   'P 1'
#
loop_
_entity.id
_entity.type
_entity.pdbx_description
1 polymer ?
#
loop_
_entity_poly.entity_id
_entity_poly.type
_entity_poly.pdbx_seq_one_letter_code
_entity_poly.pdbx_strand_id
1 'polypeptide(L)'
;MKIQKSILAGIIGTAIMTGVMMVAPIMGIPKMSPPEMLSGMLGMPESIGWFMHFSIGIIFAFTYTYLCIFKHKISNIWLKGTVFGIIAFIFAQIMMGVIGLIIPTPVIEGSMIMAMIGSIAGHIIYGMVVSKIVGNNYCAIN
;
A
#
# COMPACT_ATOMS: atom_id res chain seq x y z
N MET A 1 -13.58 -18.61 1.28
CA MET A 1 -13.37 -17.49 2.24
C MET A 1 -12.03 -16.76 2.09
N LYS A 2 -10.89 -17.47 1.96
CA LYS A 2 -9.55 -16.85 1.91
C LYS A 2 -9.36 -15.80 0.79
N ILE A 3 -9.75 -16.15 -0.44
CA ILE A 3 -9.69 -15.24 -1.61
C ILE A 3 -10.52 -13.97 -1.38
N GLN A 4 -11.79 -14.13 -0.98
CA GLN A 4 -12.68 -13.01 -0.69
C GLN A 4 -12.11 -12.09 0.40
N LYS A 5 -11.52 -12.67 1.45
CA LYS A 5 -10.86 -11.88 2.50
C LYS A 5 -9.60 -11.17 2.02
N SER A 6 -8.79 -11.76 1.14
CA SER A 6 -7.63 -11.08 0.54
C SER A 6 -8.07 -9.89 -0.32
N ILE A 7 -9.09 -10.08 -1.16
CA ILE A 7 -9.65 -8.98 -1.97
C ILE A 7 -10.18 -7.87 -1.06
N LEU A 8 -11.00 -8.22 -0.07
CA LEU A 8 -11.56 -7.25 0.87
C LEU A 8 -10.48 -6.54 1.69
N ALA A 9 -9.43 -7.27 2.11
CA ALA A 9 -8.30 -6.71 2.82
C ALA A 9 -7.54 -5.69 1.96
N GLY A 10 -7.30 -5.99 0.69
CA GLY A 10 -6.66 -5.06 -0.24
C GLY A 10 -7.49 -3.80 -0.46
N ILE A 11 -8.79 -3.95 -0.72
CA ILE A 11 -9.69 -2.81 -0.94
C ILE A 11 -9.77 -1.92 0.31
N ILE A 12 -10.08 -2.50 1.47
CA ILE A 12 -10.24 -1.72 2.71
C ILE A 12 -8.90 -1.13 3.15
N GLY A 13 -7.81 -1.90 3.04
CA GLY A 13 -6.47 -1.42 3.36
C GLY A 13 -6.09 -0.22 2.52
N THR A 14 -6.29 -0.30 1.20
CA THR A 14 -6.00 0.81 0.29
C THR A 14 -6.90 2.00 0.60
N ALA A 15 -8.21 1.82 0.76
CA ALA A 15 -9.13 2.91 1.05
C ALA A 15 -8.77 3.66 2.35
N ILE A 16 -8.46 2.92 3.43
CA ILE A 16 -8.06 3.53 4.72
C ILE A 16 -6.74 4.28 4.57
N MET A 17 -5.74 3.67 3.92
CA MET A 17 -4.46 4.34 3.65
C MET A 17 -4.68 5.63 2.87
N THR A 18 -5.40 5.58 1.75
CA THR A 18 -5.67 6.76 0.92
C THR A 18 -6.44 7.82 1.70
N GLY A 19 -7.43 7.43 2.51
CA GLY A 19 -8.16 8.34 3.40
C GLY A 19 -7.22 9.06 4.37
N VAL A 20 -6.29 8.34 5.01
CA VAL A 20 -5.26 8.95 5.88
C VAL A 20 -4.37 9.91 5.11
N MET A 21 -3.97 9.55 3.88
CA MET A 21 -3.15 10.44 3.04
C MET A 21 -3.90 11.71 2.61
N MET A 22 -5.23 11.68 2.52
CA MET A 22 -6.04 12.86 2.21
C MET A 22 -6.09 13.87 3.36
N VAL A 23 -6.02 13.42 4.62
CA VAL A 23 -5.94 14.31 5.80
C VAL A 23 -4.51 14.65 6.22
N ALA A 24 -3.51 13.91 5.74
CA ALA A 24 -2.10 14.13 6.03
C ALA A 24 -1.59 15.57 5.78
N PRO A 25 -2.07 16.31 4.75
CA PRO A 25 -1.68 17.70 4.54
C PRO A 25 -1.94 18.66 5.69
N ILE A 26 -2.97 18.41 6.50
CA ILE A 26 -3.28 19.23 7.67
C ILE A 26 -2.18 19.08 8.75
N MET A 27 -1.41 18.00 8.70
CA MET A 27 -0.28 17.73 9.59
C MET A 27 1.08 18.17 9.00
N GLY A 28 1.09 18.91 7.89
CA GLY A 28 2.31 19.38 7.24
C GLY A 28 2.99 18.36 6.31
N ILE A 29 2.34 17.22 6.05
CA ILE A 29 2.80 16.25 5.05
C ILE A 29 2.37 16.74 3.65
N PRO A 30 3.24 16.78 2.63
CA PRO A 30 2.84 17.20 1.30
C PRO A 30 1.63 16.46 0.76
N LYS A 31 0.80 17.15 -0.04
CA LYS A 31 -0.33 16.52 -0.73
C LYS A 31 0.22 15.45 -1.66
N MET A 32 -0.20 14.21 -1.45
CA MET A 32 0.18 13.07 -2.27
C MET A 32 -1.05 12.24 -2.58
N SER A 33 -1.31 12.05 -3.87
CA SER A 33 -2.38 11.18 -4.35
C SER A 33 -1.74 10.05 -5.17
N PRO A 34 -1.65 8.82 -4.63
CA PRO A 34 -1.15 7.69 -5.40
C PRO A 34 -1.93 7.42 -6.70
N PRO A 35 -3.27 7.55 -6.75
CA PRO A 35 -4.03 7.48 -7.99
C PRO A 35 -3.58 8.51 -9.03
N GLU A 36 -3.48 9.79 -8.65
CA GLU A 36 -3.04 10.87 -9.55
C GLU A 36 -1.60 10.63 -10.04
N MET A 37 -0.72 10.14 -9.16
CA MET A 37 0.66 9.81 -9.49
C MET A 37 0.72 8.71 -10.56
N LEU A 38 -0.03 7.62 -10.37
CA LEU A 38 -0.08 6.49 -11.31
C LEU A 38 -0.69 6.88 -12.65
N SER A 39 -1.80 7.63 -12.64
CA SER A 39 -2.43 8.08 -13.89
C SER A 39 -1.56 9.10 -14.62
N GLY A 40 -0.91 10.01 -13.88
CA GLY A 40 -0.02 11.03 -14.43
C GLY A 40 1.21 10.43 -15.13
N MET A 41 1.83 9.41 -14.53
CA MET A 41 2.94 8.68 -15.17
C MET A 41 2.53 8.04 -16.50
N LEU A 42 1.31 7.54 -16.61
CA LEU A 42 0.82 6.89 -17.82
C LEU A 42 0.15 7.84 -18.82
N GLY A 43 -0.02 9.12 -18.48
CA GLY A 43 -0.81 10.06 -19.28
C GLY A 43 -2.28 9.66 -19.41
N MET A 44 -2.81 8.92 -18.43
CA MET A 44 -4.17 8.35 -18.44
C MET A 44 -5.11 9.14 -17.52
N PRO A 45 -6.45 8.97 -17.66
CA PRO A 45 -7.40 9.57 -16.73
C PRO A 45 -7.21 9.08 -15.29
N GLU A 46 -7.54 9.93 -14.31
CA GLU A 46 -7.41 9.61 -12.87
C GLU A 46 -8.17 8.33 -12.46
N SER A 47 -9.31 8.05 -13.11
CA SER A 47 -10.09 6.82 -12.89
C SER A 47 -9.26 5.55 -13.11
N ILE A 48 -8.33 5.56 -14.05
CA ILE A 48 -7.39 4.45 -14.29
C ILE A 48 -6.36 4.37 -13.16
N GLY A 49 -5.87 5.51 -12.68
CA GLY A 49 -4.99 5.58 -11.51
C GLY A 49 -5.62 4.96 -10.26
N TRP A 50 -6.91 5.24 -10.02
CA TRP A 50 -7.68 4.63 -8.94
C TRP A 50 -7.82 3.11 -9.10
N PHE A 51 -8.19 2.66 -10.30
CA PHE A 51 -8.29 1.24 -10.60
C PHE A 51 -6.95 0.51 -10.35
N MET A 52 -5.84 1.09 -10.81
CA MET A 52 -4.51 0.56 -10.57
C MET A 52 -4.15 0.55 -9.08
N HIS A 53 -4.42 1.64 -8.36
CA HIS A 53 -4.08 1.75 -6.94
C HIS A 53 -4.77 0.67 -6.11
N PHE A 54 -6.06 0.44 -6.33
CA PHE A 54 -6.80 -0.64 -5.68
C PHE A 54 -6.34 -2.03 -6.14
N SER A 55 -6.05 -2.21 -7.43
CA SER A 55 -5.54 -3.48 -7.95
C SER A 55 -4.20 -3.86 -7.32
N ILE A 56 -3.27 -2.91 -7.21
CA ILE A 56 -1.97 -3.11 -6.55
C ILE A 56 -2.16 -3.47 -5.07
N GLY A 57 -3.08 -2.78 -4.37
CA GLY A 57 -3.45 -3.14 -3.00
C GLY A 57 -3.95 -4.57 -2.90
N ILE A 58 -4.88 -4.98 -3.76
CA ILE A 58 -5.36 -6.38 -3.79
C ILE A 58 -4.21 -7.37 -4.00
N ILE A 59 -3.29 -7.09 -4.94
CA ILE A 59 -2.12 -7.93 -5.20
C ILE A 59 -1.25 -8.05 -3.93
N PHE A 60 -0.95 -6.95 -3.24
CA PHE A 60 -0.22 -7.01 -1.97
C PHE A 60 -0.97 -7.78 -0.88
N ALA A 61 -2.30 -7.66 -0.78
CA ALA A 61 -3.06 -8.46 0.18
C ALA A 61 -3.00 -9.97 -0.14
N PHE A 62 -2.95 -10.34 -1.43
CA PHE A 62 -2.68 -11.71 -1.85
C PHE A 62 -1.28 -12.16 -1.46
N THR A 63 -0.24 -11.36 -1.70
CA THR A 63 1.14 -11.74 -1.32
C THR A 63 1.25 -11.95 0.19
N TYR A 64 0.63 -11.08 1.01
CA TYR A 64 0.52 -11.30 2.45
C TYR A 64 -0.15 -12.63 2.80
N THR A 65 -1.30 -12.92 2.17
CA THR A 65 -2.13 -14.07 2.54
C THR A 65 -1.50 -15.42 2.17
N TYR A 66 -0.76 -15.47 1.05
CA TYR A 66 -0.31 -16.72 0.43
C TYR A 66 1.20 -16.99 0.52
N LEU A 67 2.07 -15.97 0.54
CA LEU A 67 3.52 -16.19 0.61
C LEU A 67 4.01 -16.63 2.00
N CYS A 68 3.15 -16.55 3.02
CA CYS A 68 3.41 -17.10 4.36
C CYS A 68 4.73 -16.66 5.03
N ILE A 69 5.30 -15.52 4.61
CA ILE A 69 6.65 -15.02 4.97
C ILE A 69 6.90 -15.02 6.50
N PHE A 70 5.85 -14.81 7.29
CA PHE A 70 5.89 -14.67 8.74
C PHE A 70 5.27 -15.84 9.53
N LYS A 71 4.95 -16.98 8.90
CA LYS A 71 4.15 -18.07 9.52
C LYS A 71 4.64 -18.50 10.90
N HIS A 72 5.96 -18.64 11.07
CA HIS A 72 6.56 -19.10 12.32
C HIS A 72 7.44 -18.05 13.01
N LYS A 73 7.48 -16.82 12.49
CA LYS A 73 8.42 -15.78 12.96
C LYS A 73 7.76 -14.70 13.82
N ILE A 74 6.49 -14.38 13.56
CA ILE A 74 5.78 -13.28 14.24
C ILE A 74 4.37 -13.75 14.64
N SER A 75 4.11 -13.80 15.94
CA SER A 75 2.80 -14.16 16.49
C SER A 75 1.84 -12.96 16.55
N ASN A 76 2.34 -11.78 16.92
CA ASN A 76 1.53 -10.57 17.04
C ASN A 76 1.06 -10.09 15.64
N ILE A 77 -0.27 -10.00 15.47
CA ILE A 77 -0.91 -9.64 14.20
C ILE A 77 -0.56 -8.21 13.74
N TRP A 78 -0.49 -7.26 14.67
CA TRP A 78 -0.17 -5.87 14.37
C TRP A 78 1.29 -5.72 13.96
N LEU A 79 2.20 -6.35 14.69
CA LEU A 79 3.62 -6.37 14.33
C LEU A 79 3.84 -7.01 12.95
N LYS A 80 3.14 -8.12 12.67
CA LYS A 80 3.17 -8.79 11.36
C LYS A 80 2.69 -7.86 10.24
N GLY A 81 1.60 -7.13 10.49
CA GLY A 81 1.09 -6.10 9.58
C GLY A 81 2.05 -4.93 9.37
N THR A 82 2.68 -4.41 10.43
CA THR A 82 3.69 -3.35 10.35
C THR A 82 4.87 -3.77 9.50
N VAL A 83 5.45 -4.95 9.77
CA VAL A 83 6.60 -5.47 9.00
C VAL A 83 6.20 -5.68 7.54
N PHE A 84 5.01 -6.24 7.29
CA PHE A 84 4.51 -6.37 5.93
C PHE A 84 4.34 -5.01 5.22
N GLY A 85 3.79 -4.01 5.92
CA GLY A 85 3.63 -2.65 5.40
C GLY A 85 4.98 -2.01 5.03
N ILE A 86 6.00 -2.18 5.85
CA ILE A 86 7.36 -1.71 5.55
C ILE A 86 7.92 -2.40 4.30
N ILE A 87 7.73 -3.72 4.16
CA ILE A 87 8.16 -4.46 2.96
C ILE A 87 7.42 -3.94 1.73
N ALA A 88 6.10 -3.73 1.82
CA ALA A 88 5.29 -3.20 0.73
C ALA A 88 5.73 -1.78 0.34
N PHE A 89 6.05 -0.93 1.31
CA PHE A 89 6.62 0.41 1.09
C PHE A 89 7.94 0.32 0.33
N ILE A 90 8.90 -0.47 0.81
CA ILE A 90 10.22 -0.62 0.16
C ILE A 90 10.04 -1.12 -1.28
N PHE A 91 9.19 -2.13 -1.47
CA PHE A 91 8.88 -2.65 -2.80
C PHE A 91 8.27 -1.57 -3.70
N ALA A 92 7.30 -0.78 -3.19
CA ALA A 92 6.71 0.32 -3.93
C ALA A 92 7.75 1.39 -4.30
N GLN A 93 8.65 1.78 -3.39
CA GLN A 93 9.72 2.75 -3.69
C GLN A 93 10.69 2.24 -4.76
N ILE A 94 11.09 0.96 -4.67
CA ILE A 94 11.95 0.33 -5.69
C ILE A 94 11.24 0.32 -7.04
N MET A 95 9.98 -0.13 -7.09
CA MET A 95 9.23 -0.20 -8.33
C MET A 95 9.00 1.18 -8.95
N MET A 96 8.68 2.19 -8.13
CA MET A 96 8.55 3.58 -8.60
C MET A 96 9.88 4.12 -9.15
N GLY A 97 11.00 3.81 -8.49
CA GLY A 97 12.34 4.16 -8.98
C GLY A 97 12.66 3.50 -10.32
N VAL A 98 12.39 2.19 -10.45
CA VAL A 98 12.62 1.44 -11.70
C VAL A 98 11.74 1.96 -12.83
N ILE A 99 10.45 2.20 -12.58
CA ILE A 99 9.55 2.78 -13.58
C ILE A 99 10.00 4.20 -13.93
N GLY A 100 10.48 4.97 -12.95
CA GLY A 100 11.02 6.31 -13.12
C GLY A 100 12.23 6.42 -14.05
N LEU A 101 12.95 5.33 -14.28
CA LEU A 101 14.05 5.28 -15.26
C LEU A 101 13.55 5.27 -16.72
N ILE A 102 12.28 4.89 -16.93
CA ILE A 102 11.66 4.71 -18.25
C ILE A 102 10.60 5.78 -18.50
N ILE A 103 9.84 6.14 -17.46
CA ILE A 103 8.70 7.05 -17.51
C ILE A 103 8.98 8.21 -16.54
N PRO A 104 8.90 9.47 -16.98
CA PRO A 104 9.06 10.62 -16.08
C PRO A 104 8.10 10.54 -14.89
N THR A 105 8.64 10.62 -13.67
CA THR A 105 7.81 10.67 -12.46
C THR A 105 7.30 12.10 -12.25
N PRO A 106 6.04 12.26 -11.79
CA PRO A 106 5.53 13.57 -11.43
C PRO A 106 6.32 14.15 -10.24
N VAL A 107 6.51 15.47 -10.26
CA VAL A 107 7.21 16.17 -9.19
C VAL A 107 6.32 16.23 -7.96
N ILE A 108 6.84 15.77 -6.83
CA ILE A 108 6.18 15.95 -5.53
C ILE A 108 6.52 17.36 -5.04
N GLU A 109 5.52 18.21 -4.92
CA GLU A 109 5.69 19.55 -4.35
C GLU A 109 5.90 19.46 -2.83
N GLY A 110 6.72 20.36 -2.26
CA GLY A 110 6.96 20.44 -0.82
C GLY A 110 8.14 19.59 -0.31
N SER A 111 8.12 19.26 0.99
CA SER A 111 9.24 18.57 1.65
C SER A 111 9.29 17.08 1.29
N MET A 112 10.32 16.67 0.53
CA MET A 112 10.52 15.26 0.17
C MET A 112 10.63 14.34 1.39
N ILE A 113 11.25 14.80 2.48
CA ILE A 113 11.37 14.00 3.71
C ILE A 113 9.98 13.74 4.31
N MET A 114 9.13 14.76 4.36
CA MET A 114 7.76 14.60 4.86
C MET A 114 6.91 13.73 3.93
N ALA A 115 7.14 13.81 2.62
CA ALA A 115 6.52 12.93 1.65
C ALA A 115 6.89 11.45 1.90
N MET A 116 8.17 11.16 2.15
CA MET A 116 8.63 9.82 2.51
C MET A 116 8.02 9.32 3.82
N ILE A 117 7.94 10.18 4.84
CA ILE A 117 7.30 9.85 6.14
C ILE A 117 5.81 9.53 5.94
N GLY A 118 5.08 10.34 5.17
CA GLY A 118 3.69 10.07 4.83
C GLY A 118 3.53 8.74 4.09
N SER A 119 4.38 8.49 3.10
CA SER A 119 4.36 7.26 2.31
C SER A 119 4.59 6.01 3.17
N ILE A 120 5.61 5.99 4.03
CA ILE A 120 5.86 4.83 4.91
C ILE A 120 4.74 4.66 5.95
N ALA A 121 4.23 5.76 6.53
CA ALA A 121 3.11 5.71 7.47
C ALA A 121 1.86 5.11 6.82
N GLY A 122 1.52 5.55 5.61
CA GLY A 122 0.40 5.01 4.83
C GLY A 122 0.52 3.50 4.62
N HIS A 123 1.70 3.02 4.21
CA HIS A 123 1.93 1.59 3.97
C HIS A 123 1.93 0.75 5.26
N ILE A 124 2.40 1.31 6.37
CA ILE A 124 2.28 0.65 7.69
C ILE A 124 0.81 0.47 8.06
N ILE A 125 -0.01 1.52 7.91
CA ILE A 125 -1.46 1.47 8.17
C ILE A 125 -2.12 0.44 7.25
N TYR A 126 -1.81 0.46 5.96
CA TYR A 126 -2.24 -0.54 5.00
C TYR A 126 -1.92 -1.97 5.46
N GLY A 127 -0.66 -2.24 5.83
CA GLY A 127 -0.22 -3.56 6.27
C GLY A 127 -0.91 -4.03 7.56
N MET A 128 -1.11 -3.14 8.53
CA MET A 128 -1.89 -3.42 9.74
C MET A 128 -3.33 -3.82 9.39
N VAL A 129 -4.02 -3.03 8.56
CA VAL A 129 -5.41 -3.31 8.14
C VAL A 129 -5.51 -4.66 7.42
N VAL A 130 -4.62 -4.91 6.45
CA VAL A 130 -4.59 -6.17 5.70
C VAL A 130 -4.39 -7.35 6.65
N SER A 131 -3.40 -7.27 7.54
CA SER A 131 -3.10 -8.34 8.48
C SER A 131 -4.30 -8.67 9.37
N LYS A 132 -5.01 -7.63 9.82
CA LYS A 132 -6.18 -7.72 10.69
C LYS A 132 -7.38 -8.37 10.00
N ILE A 133 -7.67 -7.99 8.76
CA ILE A 133 -8.80 -8.52 7.98
C ILE A 133 -8.56 -9.98 7.59
N VAL A 134 -7.36 -10.29 7.10
CA VAL A 134 -6.97 -11.66 6.73
C VAL A 134 -6.98 -12.56 7.98
N GLY A 135 -6.40 -12.09 9.09
CA GLY A 135 -6.44 -12.76 10.39
C GLY A 135 -6.08 -14.24 10.32
N ASN A 136 -6.93 -15.10 10.87
CA ASN A 136 -6.72 -16.56 10.90
C ASN A 136 -6.69 -17.24 9.52
N ASN A 137 -7.02 -16.52 8.43
CA ASN A 137 -6.94 -17.05 7.07
C ASN A 137 -5.54 -16.91 6.47
N TYR A 138 -4.64 -16.21 7.19
CA TYR A 138 -3.24 -16.11 6.84
C TYR A 138 -2.59 -17.49 6.86
N CYS A 139 -2.07 -17.92 5.70
CA CYS A 139 -1.43 -19.22 5.55
C CYS A 139 -2.27 -20.45 5.99
N ALA A 140 -3.59 -20.32 6.04
CA ALA A 140 -4.46 -21.47 6.28
C ALA A 140 -4.39 -22.44 5.09
N ILE A 141 -4.26 -23.74 5.39
CA ILE A 141 -4.48 -24.85 4.44
C ILE A 141 -5.98 -25.08 4.48
N ASN A 142 -6.65 -25.03 3.32
CA ASN A 142 -8.11 -25.19 3.23
C ASN A 142 -8.57 -26.49 3.91
#